data_AF-A0A317IFX1-F1
#
_entry.id   AF-A0A317IFX1-F1
#
_cell.length_a   1.000
_cell.length_b   1.000
_cell.length_c   1.000
_cell.angle_alpha   90.00
_cell.angle_beta   90.00
_cell.angle_gamma   90.00
#
_symmetry.space_group_name_H-M   'P 1'
#
loop_
_entity.id
_entity.type
_entity.pdbx_description
1 polymer ?
#
loop_
_entity_poly.entity_id
_entity_poly.type
_entity_poly.pdbx_seq_one_letter_code
_entity_poly.pdbx_strand_id
1 'polypeptide(L)'
;MPKRSLPDSLDHMVDALFGGTNAQAPEPAVAPLVKIARDLRELPRENFKARLKSRLERTTTMASPTESVSALRQTAAAVLRIKDVGTAIEFYKKAFGARELSRFEAGGQIPHAEIAIGNSVIMLGEEAIEWGFPGPLTLGGSPVMIHLYVDDADAFAQQAAAAGARIVRPVADQFYGDRSGHLADPFGYTWNIAAHKEDLSIEEMQRRLAELNRRQQEGRTAARHIPEGFRIVTPYLRAQNVNTLIDFARHTFGAEEVGRMTGQGIHANVRIGDTMLFMGGGAPELSVTVENRPMAFHVYVEDTDAAYRRGLEAGGVSIGEPMEQPYGERSAGIKDQAGNSWYIATHHGKSFVPEGAPSVMPYLHPLRAEPLIQFIKRAFGGEEIAKYASPDGVIHHAQVRIGDSVIEMGEAQGPYQPMEFMLYLYVPDADATYNRALTAGATSISAPADQPYGDRNATVKDAFGNQWVVATHIRDL
;
A
#
# COMPACT_ATOMS: atom_id res chain seq x y z
N MET A 1 37.55 75.54 -21.58
CA MET A 1 36.91 74.30 -21.09
C MET A 1 37.07 73.24 -22.18
N PRO A 2 37.56 72.02 -21.87
CA PRO A 2 37.65 70.97 -22.88
C PRO A 2 36.24 70.58 -23.33
N LYS A 3 36.01 70.55 -24.65
CA LYS A 3 34.75 70.06 -25.23
C LYS A 3 34.58 68.60 -24.82
N ARG A 4 33.45 68.25 -24.19
CA ARG A 4 33.09 66.85 -23.89
C ARG A 4 33.12 66.05 -25.20
N SER A 5 33.50 64.77 -25.11
CA SER A 5 33.44 63.88 -26.26
C SER A 5 31.96 63.63 -26.65
N LEU A 6 31.72 63.33 -27.92
CA LEU A 6 30.38 63.04 -28.44
C LEU A 6 29.65 61.92 -27.66
N PRO A 7 30.32 60.80 -27.30
CA PRO A 7 29.73 59.77 -26.44
C PRO A 7 29.32 60.29 -25.06
N ASP A 8 30.19 61.05 -24.38
CA ASP A 8 29.89 61.58 -23.04
C ASP A 8 28.72 62.59 -23.06
N SER A 9 28.59 63.36 -24.14
CA SER A 9 27.44 64.25 -24.36
C SER A 9 26.15 63.47 -24.59
N LEU A 10 26.21 62.33 -25.29
CA LEU A 10 25.03 61.47 -25.52
C LEU A 10 24.58 60.81 -24.22
N ASP A 11 25.50 60.22 -23.45
CA ASP A 11 25.18 59.55 -22.18
C ASP A 11 24.56 60.54 -21.18
N HIS A 12 25.14 61.73 -21.04
CA HIS A 12 24.61 62.76 -20.15
C HIS A 12 23.20 63.23 -20.55
N MET A 13 22.88 63.26 -21.84
CA MET A 13 21.55 63.62 -22.33
C MET A 13 20.53 62.50 -22.14
N VAL A 14 20.95 61.24 -22.30
CA VAL A 14 20.12 60.06 -22.03
C VAL A 14 19.79 59.98 -20.53
N ASP A 15 20.77 60.21 -19.65
CA ASP A 15 20.55 60.25 -18.19
C ASP A 15 19.61 61.39 -17.78
N ALA A 16 19.74 62.58 -18.38
CA ALA A 16 18.82 63.70 -18.12
C ALA A 16 17.38 63.41 -18.58
N LEU A 17 17.19 62.63 -19.65
CA LEU A 17 15.89 62.16 -20.15
C LEU A 17 15.19 61.20 -19.18
N PHE A 18 15.96 60.44 -18.39
CA PHE A 18 15.44 59.53 -17.36
C PHE A 18 15.29 60.21 -15.99
N GLY A 19 16.08 61.26 -15.69
CA GLY A 19 16.10 61.95 -14.39
C GLY A 19 15.11 63.12 -14.21
N GLY A 20 14.32 63.47 -15.23
CA GLY A 20 13.25 64.49 -15.12
C GLY A 20 13.72 65.95 -15.06
N THR A 21 15.01 66.24 -15.26
CA THR A 21 15.55 67.60 -15.33
C THR A 21 15.58 68.13 -16.74
N ASN A 22 15.14 69.38 -16.92
CA ASN A 22 15.03 70.06 -18.21
C ASN A 22 16.43 70.39 -18.77
N ALA A 23 16.96 69.51 -19.62
CA ALA A 23 18.28 69.67 -20.23
C ALA A 23 18.27 70.68 -21.37
N GLN A 24 19.35 71.46 -21.46
CA GLN A 24 19.59 72.50 -22.47
C GLN A 24 19.64 71.93 -23.89
N ALA A 25 19.28 72.74 -24.89
CA ALA A 25 19.03 72.31 -26.28
C ALA A 25 20.20 71.48 -26.88
N PRO A 26 19.91 70.34 -27.55
CA PRO A 26 20.95 69.44 -28.07
C PRO A 26 21.90 70.11 -29.06
N GLU A 27 23.18 69.75 -29.01
CA GLU A 27 24.13 69.99 -30.11
C GLU A 27 23.57 69.37 -31.41
N PRO A 28 23.70 70.04 -32.58
CA PRO A 28 23.09 69.59 -33.84
C PRO A 28 23.47 68.17 -34.26
N ALA A 29 24.66 67.71 -33.87
CA ALA A 29 25.17 66.38 -34.18
C ALA A 29 24.45 65.25 -33.42
N VAL A 30 23.84 65.54 -32.26
CA VAL A 30 23.28 64.53 -31.34
C VAL A 30 21.75 64.52 -31.35
N ALA A 31 21.12 65.57 -31.89
CA ALA A 31 19.66 65.69 -32.03
C ALA A 31 18.96 64.48 -32.71
N PRO A 32 19.52 63.82 -33.74
CA PRO A 32 18.88 62.64 -34.34
C PRO A 32 18.84 61.43 -33.39
N LEU A 33 19.88 61.24 -32.58
CA LEU A 33 20.00 60.12 -31.65
C LEU A 33 19.06 60.30 -30.44
N VAL A 34 18.91 61.54 -29.96
CA VAL A 34 17.96 61.89 -28.89
C VAL A 34 16.50 61.67 -29.33
N LYS A 35 16.21 61.87 -30.62
CA LYS A 35 14.90 61.54 -31.20
C LYS A 35 14.64 60.03 -31.20
N ILE A 36 15.63 59.23 -31.61
CA ILE A 36 15.54 57.75 -31.59
C ILE A 36 15.36 57.22 -30.16
N ALA A 37 16.11 57.74 -29.19
CA ALA A 37 15.97 57.35 -27.78
C ALA A 37 14.57 57.63 -27.21
N ARG A 38 13.95 58.74 -27.63
CA ARG A 38 12.56 59.08 -27.28
C ARG A 38 11.54 58.14 -27.93
N ASP A 39 11.76 57.80 -29.20
CA ASP A 39 10.87 56.91 -29.96
C ASP A 39 10.90 55.45 -29.47
N LEU A 40 11.96 55.05 -28.76
CA LEU A 40 12.17 53.74 -28.14
C LEU A 40 11.68 53.66 -26.68
N ARG A 41 11.49 54.80 -25.99
CA ARG A 41 11.15 54.88 -24.55
C ARG A 41 9.86 54.15 -24.17
N GLU A 42 8.91 54.06 -25.09
CA GLU A 42 7.58 53.48 -24.84
C GLU A 42 7.36 52.16 -25.58
N LEU A 43 8.43 51.39 -25.84
CA LEU A 43 8.29 50.05 -26.39
C LEU A 43 8.11 48.99 -25.29
N PRO A 44 7.18 48.02 -25.46
CA PRO A 44 6.21 47.95 -26.55
C PRO A 44 5.08 48.96 -26.37
N ARG A 45 4.78 49.73 -27.43
CA ARG A 45 3.76 50.79 -27.45
C ARG A 45 2.40 50.22 -27.06
N GLU A 46 1.57 51.00 -26.36
CA GLU A 46 0.22 50.56 -25.96
C GLU A 46 -0.62 50.10 -27.16
N ASN A 47 -0.47 50.73 -28.33
CA ASN A 47 -1.10 50.26 -29.56
C ASN A 47 -0.61 48.87 -30.02
N PHE A 48 0.66 48.52 -29.77
CA PHE A 48 1.18 47.18 -30.04
C PHE A 48 0.61 46.18 -29.04
N LYS A 49 0.56 46.51 -27.74
CA LYS A 49 -0.08 45.65 -26.72
C LYS A 49 -1.56 45.43 -27.01
N ALA A 50 -2.30 46.48 -27.38
CA ALA A 50 -3.71 46.41 -27.76
C ALA A 50 -3.93 45.58 -29.03
N ARG A 51 -3.07 45.74 -30.06
CA ARG A 51 -3.12 44.89 -31.26
C ARG A 51 -2.74 43.45 -30.98
N LEU A 52 -1.77 43.19 -30.11
CA LEU A 52 -1.37 41.84 -29.70
C LEU A 52 -2.49 41.17 -28.91
N LYS A 53 -3.09 41.86 -27.94
CA LYS A 53 -4.25 41.40 -27.16
C LYS A 53 -5.45 41.12 -28.06
N SER A 54 -5.83 42.06 -28.92
CA SER A 54 -6.93 41.86 -29.89
C SER A 54 -6.65 40.72 -30.87
N ARG A 55 -5.39 40.48 -31.25
CA ARG A 55 -5.00 39.35 -32.11
C ARG A 55 -5.05 38.03 -31.35
N LEU A 56 -4.58 37.98 -30.11
CA LEU A 56 -4.67 36.79 -29.24
C LEU A 56 -6.14 36.43 -28.95
N GLU A 57 -6.98 37.41 -28.68
CA GLU A 57 -8.44 37.26 -28.45
C GLU A 57 -9.18 36.86 -29.75
N ARG A 58 -8.79 37.38 -30.92
CA ARG A 58 -9.33 36.92 -32.22
C ARG A 58 -8.87 35.52 -32.60
N THR A 59 -7.65 35.12 -32.25
CA THR A 59 -7.15 33.75 -32.48
C THR A 59 -7.87 32.74 -31.59
N THR A 60 -8.29 33.12 -30.38
CA THR A 60 -9.10 32.26 -29.49
C THR A 60 -10.55 32.11 -29.96
N THR A 61 -11.07 33.06 -30.76
CA THR A 61 -12.50 33.08 -31.15
C THR A 61 -12.77 32.67 -32.61
N MET A 62 -11.75 32.29 -33.39
CA MET A 62 -11.91 31.76 -34.76
C MET A 62 -11.12 30.47 -35.00
N ALA A 63 -11.20 29.50 -34.09
CA ALA A 63 -10.93 28.12 -34.43
C ALA A 63 -12.21 27.50 -35.04
N SER A 64 -12.37 27.64 -36.36
CA SER A 64 -13.34 26.85 -37.12
C SER A 64 -12.71 25.49 -37.47
N PRO A 65 -13.47 24.38 -37.53
CA PRO A 65 -12.95 23.02 -37.39
C PRO A 65 -12.39 22.49 -38.71
N THR A 66 -11.11 22.73 -39.00
CA THR A 66 -10.34 21.94 -39.98
C THR A 66 -8.83 22.03 -39.75
N GLU A 67 -8.37 21.96 -38.50
CA GLU A 67 -6.99 21.51 -38.25
C GLU A 67 -7.01 19.99 -38.17
N SER A 68 -6.51 19.35 -39.23
CA SER A 68 -6.27 17.92 -39.22
C SER A 68 -5.37 17.59 -38.03
N VAL A 69 -5.61 16.45 -37.40
CA VAL A 69 -4.81 15.93 -36.27
C VAL A 69 -3.30 15.86 -36.59
N SER A 70 -2.91 16.03 -37.84
CA SER A 70 -1.51 16.11 -38.26
C SER A 70 -0.79 17.41 -37.85
N ALA A 71 -1.50 18.46 -37.41
CA ALA A 71 -0.89 19.75 -37.07
C ALA A 71 -0.27 19.82 -35.65
N LEU A 72 -0.53 18.82 -34.80
CA LEU A 72 0.15 18.63 -33.51
C LEU A 72 0.97 17.33 -33.56
N ARG A 73 2.08 17.32 -34.31
CA ARG A 73 3.08 16.27 -34.10
C ARG A 73 3.69 16.47 -32.72
N GLN A 74 3.20 15.71 -31.75
CA GLN A 74 3.86 15.57 -30.45
C GLN A 74 5.29 15.05 -30.69
N THR A 75 6.28 15.61 -29.98
CA THR A 75 7.68 15.17 -30.10
C THR A 75 7.86 13.72 -29.61
N ALA A 76 6.97 13.25 -28.75
CA ALA A 76 6.89 11.86 -28.29
C ALA A 76 5.41 11.48 -28.06
N ALA A 77 5.07 10.23 -28.38
CA ALA A 77 3.75 9.64 -28.12
C ALA A 77 3.94 8.30 -27.40
N ALA A 78 3.04 7.97 -26.48
CA ALA A 78 3.04 6.66 -25.84
C ALA A 78 2.58 5.58 -26.83
N VAL A 79 3.26 4.44 -26.82
CA VAL A 79 2.88 3.24 -27.59
C VAL A 79 2.43 2.16 -26.61
N LEU A 80 1.17 1.76 -26.69
CA LEU A 80 0.59 0.71 -25.87
C LEU A 80 0.61 -0.62 -26.62
N ARG A 81 1.20 -1.64 -26.00
CA ARG A 81 1.25 -3.02 -26.48
C ARG A 81 0.14 -3.80 -25.81
N ILE A 82 -0.83 -4.23 -26.61
CA ILE A 82 -2.08 -4.81 -26.11
C ILE A 82 -2.37 -6.09 -26.88
N LYS A 83 -2.87 -7.11 -26.18
CA LYS A 83 -3.48 -8.27 -26.83
C LYS A 83 -4.85 -7.86 -27.34
N ASP A 84 -5.11 -8.02 -28.63
CA ASP A 84 -6.35 -7.61 -29.28
C ASP A 84 -6.57 -6.09 -29.21
N VAL A 85 -5.80 -5.38 -30.05
CA VAL A 85 -5.88 -3.93 -30.21
C VAL A 85 -7.26 -3.49 -30.69
N GLY A 86 -7.97 -4.34 -31.46
CA GLY A 86 -9.32 -4.05 -31.94
C GLY A 86 -10.30 -3.84 -30.77
N THR A 87 -10.29 -4.78 -29.82
CA THR A 87 -11.07 -4.66 -28.58
C THR A 87 -10.64 -3.45 -27.75
N ALA A 88 -9.34 -3.13 -27.72
CA ALA A 88 -8.85 -1.95 -27.01
C ALA A 88 -9.33 -0.62 -27.60
N ILE A 89 -9.34 -0.49 -28.94
CA ILE A 89 -9.85 0.70 -29.63
C ILE A 89 -11.33 0.93 -29.25
N GLU A 90 -12.15 -0.11 -29.28
CA GLU A 90 -13.58 0.01 -28.94
C GLU A 90 -13.79 0.35 -27.46
N PHE A 91 -12.96 -0.22 -26.58
CA PHE A 91 -12.94 0.19 -25.17
C PHE A 91 -12.61 1.68 -25.01
N TYR A 92 -11.53 2.17 -25.62
CA TYR A 92 -11.13 3.57 -25.46
C TYR A 92 -12.13 4.55 -26.08
N LYS A 93 -12.79 4.18 -27.18
CA LYS A 93 -13.92 4.95 -27.74
C LYS A 93 -15.03 5.12 -26.71
N LYS A 94 -15.44 4.03 -26.08
CA LYS A 94 -16.53 4.02 -25.08
C LYS A 94 -16.12 4.68 -23.76
N ALA A 95 -14.96 4.31 -23.23
CA ALA A 95 -14.50 4.70 -21.91
C ALA A 95 -14.01 6.14 -21.88
N PHE A 96 -13.17 6.53 -22.86
CA PHE A 96 -12.40 7.77 -22.83
C PHE A 96 -12.84 8.76 -23.92
N GLY A 97 -13.89 8.44 -24.68
CA GLY A 97 -14.31 9.25 -25.82
C GLY A 97 -13.26 9.29 -26.93
N ALA A 98 -12.41 8.27 -27.02
CA ALA A 98 -11.31 8.27 -27.98
C ALA A 98 -11.83 8.26 -29.42
N ARG A 99 -11.12 8.96 -30.31
CA ARG A 99 -11.38 8.93 -31.76
C ARG A 99 -10.27 8.19 -32.47
N GLU A 100 -10.62 7.15 -33.20
CA GLU A 100 -9.68 6.43 -34.06
C GLU A 100 -9.22 7.35 -35.21
N LEU A 101 -7.91 7.46 -35.38
CA LEU A 101 -7.27 8.32 -36.37
C LEU A 101 -6.77 7.52 -37.56
N SER A 102 -6.08 6.43 -37.27
CA SER A 102 -5.51 5.54 -38.27
C SER A 102 -5.41 4.13 -37.72
N ARG A 103 -5.46 3.15 -38.63
CA ARG A 103 -5.29 1.74 -38.34
C ARG A 103 -4.55 1.09 -39.50
N PHE A 104 -3.55 0.30 -39.18
CA PHE A 104 -2.83 -0.54 -40.14
C PHE A 104 -3.00 -2.01 -39.75
N GLU A 105 -3.66 -2.76 -40.61
CA GLU A 105 -3.92 -4.19 -40.42
C GLU A 105 -2.99 -5.01 -41.34
N ALA A 106 -2.33 -6.03 -40.78
CA ALA A 106 -1.48 -6.94 -41.52
C ALA A 106 -1.53 -8.34 -40.89
N GLY A 107 -1.70 -9.38 -41.71
CA GLY A 107 -1.67 -10.77 -41.22
C GLY A 107 -2.76 -11.13 -40.21
N GLY A 108 -3.90 -10.44 -40.22
CA GLY A 108 -4.98 -10.63 -39.24
C GLY A 108 -4.75 -9.97 -37.88
N GLN A 109 -3.72 -9.13 -37.77
CA GLN A 109 -3.34 -8.37 -36.58
C GLN A 109 -3.34 -6.87 -36.87
N ILE A 110 -3.34 -6.06 -35.80
CA ILE A 110 -3.20 -4.60 -35.87
C ILE A 110 -1.81 -4.21 -35.31
N PRO A 111 -0.73 -4.33 -36.10
CA PRO A 111 0.60 -3.95 -35.64
C PRO A 111 0.73 -2.46 -35.28
N HIS A 112 -0.11 -1.60 -35.85
CA HIS A 112 -0.15 -0.17 -35.54
C HIS A 112 -1.55 0.43 -35.70
N ALA A 113 -1.98 1.21 -34.71
CA ALA A 113 -3.14 2.08 -34.78
C ALA A 113 -2.90 3.35 -33.95
N GLU A 114 -3.66 4.39 -34.22
CA GLU A 114 -3.58 5.66 -33.50
C GLU A 114 -4.98 6.09 -33.06
N ILE A 115 -5.09 6.46 -31.79
CA ILE A 115 -6.30 7.03 -31.21
C ILE A 115 -5.99 8.43 -30.67
N ALA A 116 -6.95 9.34 -30.80
CA ALA A 116 -6.94 10.63 -30.14
C ALA A 116 -7.82 10.59 -28.89
N ILE A 117 -7.28 11.01 -27.75
CA ILE A 117 -8.04 11.32 -26.53
C ILE A 117 -7.85 12.83 -26.28
N GLY A 118 -8.91 13.61 -26.46
CA GLY A 118 -8.78 15.06 -26.57
C GLY A 118 -7.84 15.45 -27.70
N ASN A 119 -6.76 16.16 -27.37
CA ASN A 119 -5.69 16.54 -28.30
C ASN A 119 -4.45 15.62 -28.24
N SER A 120 -4.50 14.56 -27.44
CA SER A 120 -3.38 13.63 -27.24
C SER A 120 -3.49 12.42 -28.15
N VAL A 121 -2.40 12.09 -28.86
CA VAL A 121 -2.33 10.90 -29.70
C VAL A 121 -1.65 9.77 -28.93
N ILE A 122 -2.36 8.65 -28.79
CA ILE A 122 -1.83 7.42 -28.23
C ILE A 122 -1.73 6.40 -29.36
N MET A 123 -0.55 5.81 -29.51
CA MET A 123 -0.31 4.74 -30.46
C MET A 123 -0.61 3.40 -29.80
N LEU A 124 -1.20 2.49 -30.56
CA LEU A 124 -1.54 1.13 -30.14
C LEU A 124 -0.87 0.15 -31.10
N GLY A 125 -0.48 -1.02 -30.63
CA GLY A 125 -0.06 -2.11 -31.49
C GLY A 125 -0.14 -3.44 -30.78
N GLU A 126 -0.32 -4.51 -31.55
CA GLU A 126 -0.43 -5.85 -30.98
C GLU A 126 0.78 -6.20 -30.13
N GLU A 127 0.52 -6.95 -29.06
CA GLU A 127 1.58 -7.59 -28.30
C GLU A 127 2.35 -8.56 -29.19
N ALA A 128 3.68 -8.47 -29.15
CA ALA A 128 4.57 -9.36 -29.89
C ALA A 128 5.83 -9.66 -29.06
N ILE A 129 5.76 -10.71 -28.24
CA ILE A 129 6.81 -11.08 -27.28
C ILE A 129 8.13 -11.37 -27.99
N GLU A 130 8.09 -12.10 -29.12
CA GLU A 130 9.28 -12.40 -29.93
C GLU A 130 10.02 -11.16 -30.47
N TRP A 131 9.33 -10.03 -30.60
CA TRP A 131 9.89 -8.76 -31.05
C TRP A 131 10.20 -7.78 -29.90
N GLY A 132 10.10 -8.25 -28.65
CA GLY A 132 10.37 -7.42 -27.47
C GLY A 132 9.26 -6.41 -27.15
N PHE A 133 8.02 -6.68 -27.58
CA PHE A 133 6.85 -5.83 -27.34
C PHE A 133 5.79 -6.51 -26.45
N PRO A 134 6.12 -6.92 -25.21
CA PRO A 134 5.13 -7.48 -24.29
C PRO A 134 4.17 -6.40 -23.79
N GLY A 135 2.90 -6.77 -23.61
CA GLY A 135 1.91 -5.96 -22.92
C GLY A 135 1.97 -6.16 -21.39
N PRO A 136 1.32 -5.27 -20.62
CA PRO A 136 1.48 -5.24 -19.17
C PRO A 136 0.86 -6.46 -18.48
N LEU A 137 -0.21 -7.06 -19.02
CA LEU A 137 -0.75 -8.31 -18.47
C LEU A 137 0.26 -9.46 -18.56
N THR A 138 1.08 -9.50 -19.62
CA THR A 138 2.16 -10.49 -19.78
C THR A 138 3.33 -10.22 -18.84
N LEU A 139 3.61 -8.94 -18.55
CA LEU A 139 4.66 -8.53 -17.60
C LEU A 139 4.25 -8.59 -16.13
N GLY A 140 2.96 -8.79 -15.83
CA GLY A 140 2.40 -8.68 -14.47
C GLY A 140 2.15 -7.24 -14.01
N GLY A 141 2.23 -6.26 -14.91
CA GLY A 141 1.93 -4.85 -14.65
C GLY A 141 2.58 -3.90 -15.67
N SER A 142 2.16 -2.63 -15.65
CA SER A 142 2.83 -1.55 -16.39
C SER A 142 3.69 -0.71 -15.44
N PRO A 143 4.99 -0.48 -15.74
CA PRO A 143 5.81 0.45 -14.97
C PRO A 143 5.51 1.93 -15.29
N VAL A 144 4.68 2.19 -16.30
CA VAL A 144 4.30 3.53 -16.76
C VAL A 144 2.83 3.78 -16.46
N MET A 145 2.53 5.00 -15.99
CA MET A 145 1.19 5.54 -15.85
C MET A 145 1.03 6.70 -16.82
N ILE A 146 -0.10 6.74 -17.55
CA ILE A 146 -0.41 7.85 -18.46
C ILE A 146 -1.24 8.88 -17.71
N HIS A 147 -0.80 10.14 -17.74
CA HIS A 147 -1.51 11.25 -17.12
C HIS A 147 -2.34 11.99 -18.17
N LEU A 148 -3.65 12.07 -17.97
CA LEU A 148 -4.58 12.79 -18.82
C LEU A 148 -5.21 13.96 -18.05
N TYR A 149 -5.09 15.15 -18.59
CA TYR A 149 -5.96 16.26 -18.19
C TYR A 149 -7.29 16.16 -18.94
N VAL A 150 -8.39 16.27 -18.20
CA VAL A 150 -9.77 16.18 -18.68
C VAL A 150 -10.56 17.35 -18.10
N ASP A 151 -11.63 17.75 -18.78
CA ASP A 151 -12.46 18.88 -18.33
C ASP A 151 -13.20 18.56 -17.02
N ASP A 152 -13.66 17.31 -16.86
CA ASP A 152 -14.36 16.82 -15.66
C ASP A 152 -13.86 15.42 -15.29
N ALA A 153 -13.09 15.34 -14.20
CA ALA A 153 -12.51 14.10 -13.72
C ALA A 153 -13.56 13.12 -13.17
N ASP A 154 -14.63 13.60 -12.55
CA ASP A 154 -15.67 12.71 -12.00
C ASP A 154 -16.48 12.08 -13.12
N ALA A 155 -16.93 12.89 -14.09
CA ALA A 155 -17.69 12.40 -15.23
C ALA A 155 -16.87 11.41 -16.06
N PHE A 156 -15.59 11.71 -16.30
CA PHE A 156 -14.68 10.82 -17.02
C PHE A 156 -14.49 9.49 -16.27
N ALA A 157 -14.25 9.52 -14.95
CA ALA A 157 -14.10 8.32 -14.15
C ALA A 157 -15.36 7.43 -14.17
N GLN A 158 -16.54 8.05 -14.06
CA GLN A 158 -17.82 7.32 -14.11
C GLN A 158 -18.04 6.66 -15.48
N GLN A 159 -17.78 7.38 -16.57
CA GLN A 159 -17.88 6.84 -17.93
C GLN A 159 -16.90 5.68 -18.14
N ALA A 160 -15.65 5.85 -17.73
CA ALA A 160 -14.63 4.82 -17.83
C ALA A 160 -15.02 3.57 -17.02
N ALA A 161 -15.53 3.74 -15.79
CA ALA A 161 -15.99 2.65 -14.95
C ALA A 161 -17.17 1.88 -15.59
N ALA A 162 -18.14 2.61 -16.14
CA ALA A 162 -19.27 2.02 -16.87
C ALA A 162 -18.85 1.26 -18.14
N ALA A 163 -17.70 1.61 -18.72
CA ALA A 163 -17.10 0.92 -19.85
C ALA A 163 -16.22 -0.27 -19.47
N GLY A 164 -15.94 -0.49 -18.18
CA GLY A 164 -15.16 -1.62 -17.67
C GLY A 164 -13.80 -1.27 -17.06
N ALA A 165 -13.45 0.01 -16.94
CA ALA A 165 -12.27 0.42 -16.17
C ALA A 165 -12.49 0.19 -14.67
N ARG A 166 -11.43 -0.15 -13.94
CA ARG A 166 -11.45 -0.22 -12.47
C ARG A 166 -10.96 1.10 -11.89
N ILE A 167 -11.75 1.71 -11.00
CA ILE A 167 -11.29 2.83 -10.19
C ILE A 167 -10.29 2.29 -9.14
N VAL A 168 -9.02 2.62 -9.32
CA VAL A 168 -7.93 2.22 -8.40
C VAL A 168 -7.83 3.20 -7.24
N ARG A 169 -7.96 4.51 -7.54
CA ARG A 169 -8.03 5.58 -6.53
C ARG A 169 -9.22 6.48 -6.87
N PRO A 170 -10.19 6.65 -5.97
CA PRO A 170 -11.33 7.54 -6.20
C PRO A 170 -10.89 8.96 -6.53
N VAL A 171 -11.70 9.65 -7.35
CA VAL A 171 -11.47 11.04 -7.70
C VAL A 171 -11.66 11.93 -6.47
N ALA A 172 -10.64 12.73 -6.15
CA ALA A 172 -10.67 13.64 -5.02
C ALA A 172 -9.88 14.91 -5.31
N ASP A 173 -10.17 15.97 -4.57
CA ASP A 173 -9.39 17.19 -4.58
C ASP A 173 -7.99 16.93 -4.00
N GLN A 174 -6.97 17.42 -4.68
CA GLN A 174 -5.57 17.20 -4.34
C GLN A 174 -4.94 18.47 -3.77
N PHE A 175 -3.92 18.29 -2.93
CA PHE A 175 -3.19 19.40 -2.29
C PHE A 175 -2.51 20.35 -3.30
N TYR A 176 -2.32 19.89 -4.54
CA TYR A 176 -1.70 20.62 -5.64
C TYR A 176 -2.70 21.25 -6.63
N GLY A 177 -3.99 21.35 -6.26
CA GLY A 177 -4.96 22.16 -7.00
C GLY A 177 -5.71 21.43 -8.11
N ASP A 178 -5.52 20.12 -8.25
CA ASP A 178 -6.29 19.30 -9.19
C ASP A 178 -7.35 18.47 -8.49
N ARG A 179 -8.40 18.11 -9.23
CA ARG A 179 -9.30 17.01 -8.91
C ARG A 179 -8.84 15.77 -9.68
N SER A 180 -8.29 14.77 -9.00
CA SER A 180 -7.67 13.64 -9.69
C SER A 180 -8.01 12.27 -9.08
N GLY A 181 -7.94 11.24 -9.93
CA GLY A 181 -8.17 9.84 -9.58
C GLY A 181 -7.35 8.91 -10.46
N HIS A 182 -7.22 7.64 -10.05
CA HIS A 182 -6.48 6.62 -10.79
C HIS A 182 -7.43 5.56 -11.32
N LEU A 183 -7.27 5.20 -12.59
CA LEU A 183 -8.04 4.18 -13.28
C LEU A 183 -7.09 3.10 -13.80
N ALA A 184 -7.52 1.84 -13.77
CA ALA A 184 -6.88 0.75 -14.51
C ALA A 184 -7.81 0.30 -15.64
N ASP A 185 -7.29 0.21 -16.85
CA ASP A 185 -8.04 -0.36 -17.97
C ASP A 185 -7.98 -1.91 -17.96
N PRO A 186 -8.84 -2.58 -18.75
CA PRO A 186 -8.84 -4.04 -18.86
C PRO A 186 -7.55 -4.64 -19.44
N PHE A 187 -6.70 -3.83 -20.07
CA PHE A 187 -5.48 -4.27 -20.75
C PHE A 187 -4.25 -4.17 -19.87
N GLY A 188 -4.39 -3.72 -18.61
CA GLY A 188 -3.34 -3.69 -17.60
C GLY A 188 -2.58 -2.36 -17.50
N TYR A 189 -2.99 -1.32 -18.23
CA TYR A 189 -2.41 0.01 -18.07
C TYR A 189 -3.13 0.82 -16.99
N THR A 190 -2.38 1.76 -16.40
CA THR A 190 -2.91 2.67 -15.39
C THR A 190 -2.88 4.10 -15.89
N TRP A 191 -3.92 4.83 -15.52
CA TRP A 191 -4.18 6.19 -15.98
C TRP A 191 -4.41 7.08 -14.75
N ASN A 192 -3.71 8.20 -14.66
CA ASN A 192 -4.12 9.29 -13.78
C ASN A 192 -4.95 10.27 -14.58
N ILE A 193 -6.18 10.51 -14.15
CA ILE A 193 -7.04 11.53 -14.71
C ILE A 193 -7.08 12.73 -13.79
N ALA A 194 -6.96 13.93 -14.33
CA ALA A 194 -6.96 15.17 -13.56
C ALA A 194 -7.80 16.24 -14.25
N ALA A 195 -8.64 16.92 -13.49
CA ALA A 195 -9.24 18.18 -13.88
C ALA A 195 -8.61 19.27 -13.02
N HIS A 196 -8.02 20.28 -13.66
CA HIS A 196 -7.41 21.38 -12.94
C HIS A 196 -8.48 22.23 -12.25
N LYS A 197 -8.34 22.50 -10.95
CA LYS A 197 -9.31 23.32 -10.20
C LYS A 197 -8.80 24.72 -9.91
N GLU A 198 -7.55 24.85 -9.48
CA GLU A 198 -7.00 26.11 -9.01
C GLU A 198 -5.47 26.15 -9.13
N ASP A 199 -4.94 27.33 -9.48
CA ASP A 199 -3.52 27.60 -9.43
C ASP A 199 -3.07 27.88 -7.99
N LEU A 200 -2.02 27.18 -7.54
CA LEU A 200 -1.48 27.31 -6.19
C LEU A 200 0.00 27.71 -6.22
N SER A 201 0.41 28.55 -5.27
CA SER A 201 1.83 28.80 -5.03
C SER A 201 2.50 27.55 -4.44
N ILE A 202 3.81 27.40 -4.60
CA ILE A 202 4.58 26.32 -3.99
C ILE A 202 4.40 26.31 -2.46
N GLU A 203 4.40 27.50 -1.84
CA GLU A 203 4.18 27.66 -0.40
C GLU A 203 2.80 27.14 0.03
N GLU A 204 1.77 27.45 -0.75
CA GLU A 204 0.41 26.98 -0.48
C GLU A 204 0.29 25.46 -0.65
N MET A 205 0.90 24.89 -1.70
CA MET A 205 0.97 23.43 -1.89
C MET A 205 1.70 22.74 -0.72
N GLN A 206 2.82 23.31 -0.26
CA GLN A 206 3.56 22.80 0.90
C GLN A 206 2.74 22.87 2.18
N ARG A 207 2.00 23.97 2.41
CA ARG A 207 1.10 24.10 3.56
C ARG A 207 -0.01 23.06 3.53
N ARG A 208 -0.69 22.90 2.39
CA ARG A 208 -1.76 21.89 2.21
C ARG A 208 -1.23 20.47 2.37
N LEU A 209 -0.04 20.18 1.84
CA LEU A 209 0.63 18.87 2.01
C LEU A 209 0.98 18.62 3.49
N ALA A 210 1.54 19.61 4.19
CA ALA A 210 1.85 19.50 5.61
C ALA A 210 0.59 19.28 6.46
N GLU A 211 -0.50 19.97 6.15
CA GLU A 211 -1.78 19.78 6.82
C GLU A 211 -2.39 18.40 6.51
N LEU A 212 -2.33 17.94 5.26
CA LEU A 212 -2.78 16.60 4.87
C LEU A 212 -1.96 15.52 5.59
N ASN A 213 -0.64 15.65 5.62
CA ASN A 213 0.26 14.75 6.35
C ASN A 213 -0.05 14.76 7.84
N ARG A 214 -0.26 15.95 8.45
CA ARG A 214 -0.63 16.08 9.85
C ARG A 214 -1.97 15.41 10.12
N ARG A 215 -3.01 15.64 9.30
CA ARG A 215 -4.33 14.99 9.46
C ARG A 215 -4.26 13.47 9.28
N GLN A 216 -3.45 12.99 8.33
CA GLN A 216 -3.21 11.56 8.16
C GLN A 216 -2.45 10.97 9.36
N GLN A 217 -1.49 11.73 9.90
CA GLN A 217 -0.72 11.34 11.08
C GLN A 217 -1.58 11.38 12.36
N GLU A 218 -2.48 12.35 12.50
CA GLU A 218 -3.48 12.47 13.57
C GLU A 218 -4.54 11.37 13.49
N GLY A 219 -4.99 11.02 12.28
CA GLY A 219 -5.83 9.84 12.06
C GLY A 219 -5.13 8.54 12.45
N ARG A 220 -3.84 8.39 12.09
CA ARG A 220 -3.00 7.25 12.47
C ARG A 220 -2.64 7.20 13.97
N THR A 221 -2.65 8.33 14.68
CA THR A 221 -2.29 8.40 16.10
C THR A 221 -3.49 8.41 17.04
N ALA A 222 -4.70 8.68 16.54
CA ALA A 222 -5.93 8.59 17.33
C ALA A 222 -6.37 7.14 17.61
N ALA A 223 -6.12 6.22 16.67
CA ALA A 223 -6.34 4.79 16.87
C ALA A 223 -5.23 4.20 17.75
N ARG A 224 -5.60 3.32 18.69
CA ARG A 224 -4.60 2.50 19.40
C ARG A 224 -3.93 1.58 18.37
N HIS A 225 -2.60 1.52 18.37
CA HIS A 225 -1.86 0.65 17.44
C HIS A 225 -2.17 -0.85 17.60
N ILE A 226 -2.78 -1.23 18.73
CA ILE A 226 -3.39 -2.54 19.00
C ILE A 226 -4.90 -2.32 19.09
N PRO A 227 -5.75 -3.00 18.31
CA PRO A 227 -7.20 -2.88 18.40
C PRO A 227 -7.73 -3.36 19.77
N GLU A 228 -8.92 -2.92 20.15
CA GLU A 228 -9.52 -3.31 21.43
C GLU A 228 -9.72 -4.84 21.53
N GLY A 229 -9.29 -5.43 22.66
CA GLY A 229 -9.39 -6.87 22.91
C GLY A 229 -8.30 -7.71 22.25
N PHE A 230 -7.36 -7.09 21.51
CA PHE A 230 -6.18 -7.75 20.97
C PHE A 230 -4.97 -7.53 21.87
N ARG A 231 -4.04 -8.47 21.78
CA ARG A 231 -2.70 -8.38 22.38
C ARG A 231 -1.67 -8.14 21.28
N ILE A 232 -0.45 -7.77 21.68
CA ILE A 232 0.62 -7.46 20.73
C ILE A 232 0.97 -8.66 19.84
N VAL A 233 0.83 -9.90 20.35
CA VAL A 233 0.93 -11.14 19.56
C VAL A 233 -0.44 -11.77 19.43
N THR A 234 -0.96 -11.86 18.20
CA THR A 234 -2.21 -12.55 17.86
C THR A 234 -1.88 -13.75 16.95
N PRO A 235 -2.02 -14.99 17.42
CA PRO A 235 -1.83 -16.17 16.60
C PRO A 235 -2.78 -16.23 15.41
N TYR A 236 -2.29 -16.66 14.24
CA TYR A 236 -3.11 -16.83 13.05
C TYR A 236 -3.08 -18.27 12.54
N LEU A 237 -4.11 -19.03 12.92
CA LEU A 237 -4.31 -20.41 12.51
C LEU A 237 -4.90 -20.46 11.09
N ARG A 238 -4.34 -21.33 10.24
CA ARG A 238 -4.90 -21.60 8.92
C ARG A 238 -5.33 -23.05 8.76
N ALA A 239 -6.56 -23.25 8.30
CA ALA A 239 -7.14 -24.56 8.06
C ALA A 239 -7.81 -24.65 6.68
N GLN A 240 -7.76 -25.83 6.06
CA GLN A 240 -8.52 -26.16 4.87
C GLN A 240 -10.03 -25.99 5.10
N ASN A 241 -10.50 -26.34 6.31
CA ASN A 241 -11.86 -26.10 6.76
C ASN A 241 -11.81 -25.34 8.09
N VAL A 242 -11.92 -24.01 8.02
CA VAL A 242 -11.86 -23.16 9.22
C VAL A 242 -13.10 -23.30 10.09
N ASN A 243 -14.26 -23.65 9.52
CA ASN A 243 -15.48 -23.82 10.31
C ASN A 243 -15.30 -24.97 11.32
N THR A 244 -14.71 -26.10 10.89
CA THR A 244 -14.39 -27.22 11.80
C THR A 244 -13.41 -26.81 12.91
N LEU A 245 -12.43 -25.96 12.61
CA LEU A 245 -11.49 -25.46 13.61
C LEU A 245 -12.18 -24.54 14.63
N ILE A 246 -13.06 -23.64 14.17
CA ILE A 246 -13.84 -22.76 15.05
C ILE A 246 -14.78 -23.57 15.93
N ASP A 247 -15.45 -24.58 15.38
CA ASP A 247 -16.34 -25.47 16.13
C ASP A 247 -15.59 -26.29 17.19
N PHE A 248 -14.39 -26.78 16.84
CA PHE A 248 -13.51 -27.44 17.80
C PHE A 248 -13.16 -26.50 18.97
N ALA A 249 -12.75 -25.26 18.68
CA ALA A 249 -12.40 -24.30 19.72
C ALA A 249 -13.60 -23.92 20.59
N ARG A 250 -14.78 -23.74 19.98
CA ARG A 250 -16.06 -23.50 20.69
C ARG A 250 -16.39 -24.62 21.65
N HIS A 251 -16.38 -25.86 21.17
CA HIS A 251 -16.78 -27.01 21.96
C HIS A 251 -15.77 -27.35 23.06
N THR A 252 -14.48 -27.25 22.75
CA THR A 252 -13.39 -27.63 23.67
C THR A 252 -13.18 -26.56 24.75
N PHE A 253 -13.08 -25.29 24.35
CA PHE A 253 -12.61 -24.19 25.19
C PHE A 253 -13.66 -23.12 25.48
N GLY A 254 -14.90 -23.26 24.96
CA GLY A 254 -15.92 -22.23 25.09
C GLY A 254 -15.60 -20.97 24.28
N ALA A 255 -14.88 -21.13 23.17
CA ALA A 255 -14.45 -20.00 22.35
C ALA A 255 -15.64 -19.17 21.81
N GLU A 256 -15.47 -17.86 21.71
CA GLU A 256 -16.46 -16.93 21.15
C GLU A 256 -15.98 -16.41 19.80
N GLU A 257 -16.81 -16.49 18.76
CA GLU A 257 -16.51 -15.83 17.49
C GLU A 257 -16.99 -14.37 17.56
N VAL A 258 -16.05 -13.45 17.50
CA VAL A 258 -16.27 -12.01 17.73
C VAL A 258 -16.50 -11.27 16.41
N GLY A 259 -16.00 -11.81 15.30
CA GLY A 259 -16.16 -11.24 13.98
C GLY A 259 -15.77 -12.20 12.88
N ARG A 260 -16.35 -12.01 11.70
CA ARG A 260 -16.09 -12.82 10.50
C ARG A 260 -16.10 -11.96 9.25
N MET A 261 -15.12 -12.20 8.39
CA MET A 261 -15.07 -11.70 7.02
C MET A 261 -15.05 -12.88 6.06
N THR A 262 -15.86 -12.79 5.00
CA THR A 262 -15.97 -13.80 3.96
C THR A 262 -15.66 -13.18 2.60
N GLY A 263 -14.89 -13.89 1.79
CA GLY A 263 -14.55 -13.50 0.42
C GLY A 263 -14.10 -14.72 -0.36
N GLN A 264 -12.87 -14.70 -0.89
CA GLN A 264 -12.28 -15.91 -1.46
C GLN A 264 -12.01 -16.98 -0.39
N GLY A 265 -11.82 -16.58 0.87
CA GLY A 265 -11.68 -17.44 2.04
C GLY A 265 -12.51 -16.89 3.21
N ILE A 266 -12.38 -17.52 4.38
CA ILE A 266 -12.95 -17.04 5.64
C ILE A 266 -11.79 -16.53 6.51
N HIS A 267 -12.03 -15.42 7.20
CA HIS A 267 -11.20 -14.92 8.29
C HIS A 267 -12.11 -14.61 9.47
N ALA A 268 -11.82 -15.18 10.63
CA ALA A 268 -12.61 -15.03 11.84
C ALA A 268 -11.72 -14.63 13.02
N ASN A 269 -12.27 -13.75 13.85
CA ASN A 269 -11.70 -13.37 15.13
C ASN A 269 -12.36 -14.24 16.20
N VAL A 270 -11.58 -15.07 16.87
CA VAL A 270 -12.06 -16.05 17.85
C VAL A 270 -11.39 -15.81 19.18
N ARG A 271 -12.18 -15.63 20.24
CA ARG A 271 -11.70 -15.35 21.59
C ARG A 271 -11.76 -16.61 22.45
N ILE A 272 -10.68 -16.92 23.15
CA ILE A 272 -10.64 -17.94 24.21
C ILE A 272 -10.15 -17.25 25.48
N GLY A 273 -11.00 -17.19 26.51
CA GLY A 273 -10.74 -16.40 27.72
C GLY A 273 -10.47 -14.93 27.37
N ASP A 274 -9.28 -14.47 27.71
CA ASP A 274 -8.81 -13.10 27.45
C ASP A 274 -7.99 -12.93 26.16
N THR A 275 -7.85 -13.98 25.35
CA THR A 275 -6.95 -14.01 24.20
C THR A 275 -7.72 -14.08 22.90
N MET A 276 -7.40 -13.17 21.97
CA MET A 276 -7.92 -13.19 20.60
C MET A 276 -7.01 -14.03 19.70
N LEU A 277 -7.62 -14.81 18.81
CA LEU A 277 -6.98 -15.62 17.79
C LEU A 277 -7.57 -15.23 16.42
N PHE A 278 -6.72 -15.19 15.40
CA PHE A 278 -7.19 -15.22 14.03
C PHE A 278 -7.30 -16.68 13.57
N MET A 279 -8.45 -17.03 13.01
CA MET A 279 -8.68 -18.31 12.37
C MET A 279 -9.13 -18.04 10.93
N GLY A 280 -8.40 -18.56 9.96
CA GLY A 280 -8.74 -18.35 8.56
C GLY A 280 -8.45 -19.54 7.67
N GLY A 281 -8.95 -19.46 6.45
CA GLY A 281 -8.72 -20.48 5.44
C GLY A 281 -9.96 -20.79 4.63
N GLY A 282 -10.07 -22.05 4.21
CA GLY A 282 -11.12 -22.51 3.31
C GLY A 282 -12.34 -23.00 4.07
N ALA A 283 -13.34 -23.39 3.30
CA ALA A 283 -14.49 -24.15 3.76
C ALA A 283 -15.06 -24.97 2.59
N PRO A 284 -15.79 -26.07 2.83
CA PRO A 284 -16.35 -26.90 1.75
C PRO A 284 -17.19 -26.13 0.72
N GLU A 285 -17.83 -25.05 1.16
CA GLU A 285 -18.63 -24.14 0.32
C GLU A 285 -17.80 -23.17 -0.53
N LEU A 286 -16.48 -23.11 -0.33
CA LEU A 286 -15.57 -22.20 -1.05
C LEU A 286 -14.69 -22.94 -2.05
N SER A 287 -14.48 -22.33 -3.20
CA SER A 287 -13.61 -22.88 -4.26
C SER A 287 -12.11 -22.75 -3.97
N VAL A 288 -11.72 -22.18 -2.82
CA VAL A 288 -10.31 -21.98 -2.45
C VAL A 288 -9.79 -23.17 -1.67
N THR A 289 -8.66 -23.71 -2.11
CA THR A 289 -7.88 -24.67 -1.33
C THR A 289 -6.75 -23.94 -0.63
N VAL A 290 -6.66 -24.07 0.69
CA VAL A 290 -5.65 -23.40 1.52
C VAL A 290 -4.90 -24.48 2.29
N GLU A 291 -3.58 -24.43 2.32
CA GLU A 291 -2.81 -25.39 3.11
C GLU A 291 -2.97 -25.12 4.61
N ASN A 292 -3.11 -26.21 5.38
CA ASN A 292 -3.06 -26.13 6.84
C ASN A 292 -1.72 -25.57 7.27
N ARG A 293 -1.73 -24.64 8.23
CA ARG A 293 -0.54 -24.23 8.97
C ARG A 293 -0.79 -24.51 10.45
N PRO A 294 -0.47 -25.74 10.90
CA PRO A 294 -0.68 -26.10 12.28
C PRO A 294 0.21 -25.24 13.19
N MET A 295 -0.29 -24.93 14.37
CA MET A 295 0.40 -24.25 15.47
C MET A 295 0.26 -25.06 16.75
N ALA A 296 1.11 -24.81 17.75
CA ALA A 296 0.92 -25.37 19.08
C ALA A 296 0.59 -24.25 20.07
N PHE A 297 -0.19 -24.59 21.10
CA PHE A 297 -0.69 -23.66 22.08
C PHE A 297 -0.62 -24.26 23.48
N HIS A 298 -0.21 -23.44 24.44
CA HIS A 298 -0.48 -23.69 25.84
C HIS A 298 -1.78 -22.94 26.20
N VAL A 299 -2.80 -23.66 26.64
CA VAL A 299 -4.15 -23.13 26.93
C VAL A 299 -4.51 -23.44 28.38
N TYR A 300 -4.74 -22.38 29.16
CA TYR A 300 -5.23 -22.53 30.53
C TYR A 300 -6.76 -22.63 30.54
N VAL A 301 -7.26 -23.61 31.28
CA VAL A 301 -8.68 -23.87 31.50
C VAL A 301 -8.93 -24.14 32.99
N GLU A 302 -10.18 -23.99 33.43
CA GLU A 302 -10.56 -24.29 34.82
C GLU A 302 -10.45 -25.77 35.16
N ASP A 303 -10.70 -26.65 34.19
CA ASP A 303 -10.69 -28.11 34.34
C ASP A 303 -10.11 -28.77 33.08
N THR A 304 -8.86 -29.19 33.17
CA THR A 304 -8.12 -29.88 32.11
C THR A 304 -8.82 -31.14 31.62
N ASP A 305 -9.39 -31.95 32.52
CA ASP A 305 -9.98 -33.25 32.18
C ASP A 305 -11.31 -33.06 31.45
N ALA A 306 -12.11 -32.09 31.90
CA ALA A 306 -13.35 -31.74 31.22
C ALA A 306 -13.08 -31.16 29.83
N ALA A 307 -12.11 -30.23 29.69
CA ALA A 307 -11.73 -29.69 28.39
C ALA A 307 -11.14 -30.76 27.47
N TYR A 308 -10.30 -31.66 28.00
CA TYR A 308 -9.75 -32.78 27.26
C TYR A 308 -10.86 -33.70 26.72
N ARG A 309 -11.83 -34.10 27.55
CA ARG A 309 -12.97 -34.93 27.09
C ARG A 309 -13.77 -34.25 25.98
N ARG A 310 -14.10 -32.96 26.13
CA ARG A 310 -14.78 -32.17 25.08
C ARG A 310 -13.95 -32.14 23.80
N GLY A 311 -12.64 -31.96 23.89
CA GLY A 311 -11.77 -31.96 22.71
C GLY A 311 -11.80 -33.29 21.95
N LEU A 312 -11.83 -34.43 22.65
CA LEU A 312 -12.00 -35.73 22.02
C LEU A 312 -13.39 -35.90 21.38
N GLU A 313 -14.44 -35.45 22.08
CA GLU A 313 -15.83 -35.45 21.56
C GLU A 313 -15.98 -34.58 20.30
N ALA A 314 -15.21 -33.48 20.22
CA ALA A 314 -15.13 -32.60 19.05
C ALA A 314 -14.30 -33.17 17.89
N GLY A 315 -13.79 -34.41 18.01
CA GLY A 315 -13.01 -35.08 16.96
C GLY A 315 -11.50 -34.83 17.04
N GLY A 316 -11.00 -34.29 18.15
CA GLY A 316 -9.57 -34.20 18.44
C GLY A 316 -8.95 -35.56 18.73
N VAL A 317 -7.65 -35.69 18.48
CA VAL A 317 -6.85 -36.88 18.75
C VAL A 317 -5.98 -36.64 19.98
N SER A 318 -6.03 -37.55 20.95
CA SER A 318 -5.14 -37.47 22.12
C SER A 318 -3.67 -37.57 21.71
N ILE A 319 -2.86 -36.66 22.23
CA ILE A 319 -1.40 -36.70 22.15
C ILE A 319 -0.76 -36.75 23.55
N GLY A 320 -1.57 -36.79 24.60
CA GLY A 320 -1.18 -36.94 26.00
C GLY A 320 -2.41 -36.92 26.92
N GLU A 321 -2.60 -37.98 27.70
CA GLU A 321 -3.72 -38.05 28.66
C GLU A 321 -3.51 -37.08 29.84
N PRO A 322 -4.59 -36.59 30.48
CA PRO A 322 -4.48 -35.72 31.65
C PRO A 322 -3.63 -36.32 32.77
N MET A 323 -2.59 -35.59 33.17
CA MET A 323 -1.70 -35.99 34.26
C MET A 323 -1.19 -34.80 35.05
N GLU A 324 -0.80 -35.06 36.29
CA GLU A 324 -0.12 -34.07 37.14
C GLU A 324 1.32 -33.86 36.67
N GLN A 325 1.72 -32.60 36.58
CA GLN A 325 3.04 -32.18 36.17
C GLN A 325 3.90 -31.79 37.38
N PRO A 326 5.21 -32.05 37.35
CA PRO A 326 6.10 -31.75 38.47
C PRO A 326 6.25 -30.24 38.74
N TYR A 327 5.83 -29.39 37.81
CA TYR A 327 5.81 -27.93 37.91
C TYR A 327 4.46 -27.35 38.38
N GLY A 328 3.55 -28.20 38.89
CA GLY A 328 2.34 -27.75 39.58
C GLY A 328 1.16 -27.46 38.66
N GLU A 329 1.02 -28.23 37.59
CA GLU A 329 -0.11 -28.13 36.65
C GLU A 329 -0.73 -29.49 36.39
N ARG A 330 -2.04 -29.51 36.17
CA ARG A 330 -2.71 -30.67 35.58
C ARG A 330 -2.80 -30.44 34.08
N SER A 331 -2.14 -31.25 33.27
CA SER A 331 -1.99 -30.99 31.83
C SER A 331 -2.35 -32.19 30.95
N ALA A 332 -2.90 -31.90 29.77
CA ALA A 332 -3.27 -32.87 28.74
C ALA A 332 -2.95 -32.32 27.35
N GLY A 333 -2.88 -33.18 26.33
CA GLY A 333 -2.58 -32.78 24.96
C GLY A 333 -3.59 -33.31 23.96
N ILE A 334 -4.12 -32.45 23.09
CA ILE A 334 -5.00 -32.82 21.98
C ILE A 334 -4.51 -32.21 20.67
N LYS A 335 -4.61 -32.98 19.58
CA LYS A 335 -4.43 -32.48 18.22
C LYS A 335 -5.78 -32.33 17.52
N ASP A 336 -6.05 -31.17 16.94
CA ASP A 336 -7.29 -30.94 16.18
C ASP A 336 -7.21 -31.47 14.73
N GLN A 337 -8.30 -31.36 13.99
CA GLN A 337 -8.41 -31.83 12.60
C GLN A 337 -7.53 -31.03 11.61
N ALA A 338 -7.16 -29.79 11.95
CA ALA A 338 -6.24 -28.99 11.15
C ALA A 338 -4.76 -29.31 11.49
N GLY A 339 -4.52 -30.09 12.54
CA GLY A 339 -3.21 -30.53 12.99
C GLY A 339 -2.60 -29.63 14.07
N ASN A 340 -3.33 -28.66 14.62
CA ASN A 340 -2.82 -27.84 15.72
C ASN A 340 -2.73 -28.67 17.00
N SER A 341 -1.70 -28.43 17.80
CA SER A 341 -1.50 -29.07 19.10
C SER A 341 -1.97 -28.15 20.23
N TRP A 342 -2.86 -28.63 21.07
CA TRP A 342 -3.42 -27.90 22.20
C TRP A 342 -2.96 -28.57 23.49
N TYR A 343 -2.01 -27.93 24.19
CA TYR A 343 -1.56 -28.30 25.53
C TYR A 343 -2.48 -27.63 26.54
N ILE A 344 -3.43 -28.40 27.05
CA ILE A 344 -4.47 -27.96 27.96
C ILE A 344 -3.92 -28.05 29.38
N ALA A 345 -4.00 -26.98 30.16
CA ALA A 345 -3.46 -26.95 31.52
C ALA A 345 -4.41 -26.28 32.51
N THR A 346 -4.34 -26.74 33.76
CA THR A 346 -4.93 -26.09 34.94
C THR A 346 -3.80 -25.86 35.92
N HIS A 347 -3.49 -24.61 36.24
CA HIS A 347 -2.43 -24.27 37.20
C HIS A 347 -2.93 -24.42 38.65
N HIS A 348 -2.16 -25.08 39.52
CA HIS A 348 -2.53 -25.33 40.92
C HIS A 348 -2.19 -24.17 41.87
N GLY A 349 -2.27 -22.94 41.36
CA GLY A 349 -1.99 -21.72 42.13
C GLY A 349 -3.23 -21.13 42.80
N LYS A 350 -3.21 -19.81 43.02
CA LYS A 350 -4.40 -19.06 43.47
C LYS A 350 -5.51 -19.00 42.41
N SER A 351 -5.14 -19.23 41.15
CA SER A 351 -5.98 -19.20 39.96
C SER A 351 -5.51 -20.32 39.03
N PHE A 352 -6.42 -20.83 38.19
CA PHE A 352 -6.13 -21.84 37.17
C PHE A 352 -5.26 -21.30 36.03
N VAL A 353 -5.15 -19.98 35.91
CA VAL A 353 -4.19 -19.26 35.07
C VAL A 353 -3.12 -18.63 35.99
N PRO A 354 -1.82 -18.81 35.72
CA PRO A 354 -0.76 -18.10 36.44
C PRO A 354 -0.92 -16.58 36.36
N GLU A 355 -0.51 -15.88 37.42
CA GLU A 355 -0.62 -14.41 37.48
C GLU A 355 0.16 -13.76 36.32
N GLY A 356 -0.54 -12.98 35.50
CA GLY A 356 0.03 -12.28 34.35
C GLY A 356 0.17 -13.12 33.06
N ALA A 357 -0.22 -14.40 33.06
CA ALA A 357 -0.27 -15.22 31.85
C ALA A 357 -1.60 -15.01 31.09
N PRO A 358 -1.59 -15.01 29.75
CA PRO A 358 -2.82 -15.04 28.97
C PRO A 358 -3.44 -16.44 28.97
N SER A 359 -4.72 -16.51 28.64
CA SER A 359 -5.46 -17.78 28.57
C SER A 359 -4.94 -18.71 27.47
N VAL A 360 -4.40 -18.14 26.39
CA VAL A 360 -3.75 -18.89 25.31
C VAL A 360 -2.39 -18.28 25.00
N MET A 361 -1.35 -19.11 25.00
CA MET A 361 0.00 -18.73 24.58
C MET A 361 0.41 -19.57 23.36
N PRO A 362 0.97 -18.95 22.31
CA PRO A 362 1.59 -19.72 21.24
C PRO A 362 2.82 -20.48 21.80
N TYR A 363 2.89 -21.76 21.46
CA TYR A 363 4.01 -22.63 21.78
C TYR A 363 4.72 -23.02 20.49
N LEU A 364 6.00 -22.70 20.37
CA LEU A 364 6.77 -22.93 19.16
C LEU A 364 7.65 -24.17 19.29
N HIS A 365 7.79 -24.92 18.19
CA HIS A 365 8.74 -26.04 18.08
C HIS A 365 9.84 -25.73 17.06
N PRO A 366 10.75 -24.77 17.34
CA PRO A 366 11.84 -24.49 16.42
C PRO A 366 12.83 -25.66 16.39
N LEU A 367 13.48 -25.88 15.24
CA LEU A 367 14.64 -26.78 15.16
C LEU A 367 15.77 -26.34 16.11
N ARG A 368 15.90 -25.02 16.31
CA ARG A 368 16.83 -24.41 17.26
C ARG A 368 16.18 -23.18 17.87
N ALA A 369 16.00 -23.17 19.19
CA ALA A 369 15.31 -22.09 19.88
C ALA A 369 16.20 -20.86 20.02
N GLU A 370 17.49 -21.02 20.35
CA GLU A 370 18.38 -19.89 20.61
C GLU A 370 18.45 -18.89 19.45
N PRO A 371 18.65 -19.27 18.17
CA PRO A 371 18.69 -18.29 17.10
C PRO A 371 17.33 -17.62 16.84
N LEU A 372 16.21 -18.32 17.10
CA LEU A 372 14.87 -17.73 17.02
C LEU A 372 14.65 -16.70 18.13
N ILE A 373 15.04 -17.01 19.38
CA ILE A 373 15.02 -16.07 20.50
C ILE A 373 15.82 -14.82 20.14
N GLN A 374 17.06 -14.99 19.63
CA GLN A 374 17.90 -13.86 19.25
C GLN A 374 17.29 -13.04 18.09
N PHE A 375 16.60 -13.68 17.14
CA PHE A 375 15.85 -12.97 16.10
C PHE A 375 14.73 -12.13 16.70
N ILE A 376 13.89 -12.70 17.57
CA ILE A 376 12.79 -12.01 18.24
C ILE A 376 13.29 -10.80 19.04
N LYS A 377 14.41 -10.94 19.76
CA LYS A 377 15.05 -9.84 20.50
C LYS A 377 15.47 -8.70 19.56
N ARG A 378 16.15 -9.00 18.46
CA ARG A 378 16.67 -7.99 17.52
C ARG A 378 15.57 -7.33 16.67
N ALA A 379 14.61 -8.11 16.21
CA ALA A 379 13.56 -7.64 15.30
C ALA A 379 12.44 -6.91 16.05
N PHE A 380 11.97 -7.51 17.15
CA PHE A 380 10.73 -7.12 17.82
C PHE A 380 10.93 -6.60 19.24
N GLY A 381 12.17 -6.53 19.72
CA GLY A 381 12.48 -6.05 21.07
C GLY A 381 12.03 -7.03 22.15
N GLY A 382 11.98 -8.32 21.85
CA GLY A 382 11.59 -9.34 22.83
C GLY A 382 12.55 -9.41 24.02
N GLU A 383 12.00 -9.83 25.16
CA GLU A 383 12.71 -10.06 26.42
C GLU A 383 12.68 -11.55 26.75
N GLU A 384 13.84 -12.18 26.91
CA GLU A 384 13.91 -13.56 27.41
C GLU A 384 13.60 -13.55 28.90
N ILE A 385 12.51 -14.20 29.32
CA ILE A 385 12.04 -14.16 30.71
C ILE A 385 12.28 -15.48 31.44
N ALA A 386 12.35 -16.57 30.70
CA ALA A 386 12.74 -17.88 31.21
C ALA A 386 13.43 -18.68 30.11
N LYS A 387 14.44 -19.47 30.49
CA LYS A 387 15.10 -20.44 29.61
C LYS A 387 15.61 -21.62 30.44
N TYR A 388 15.16 -22.81 30.07
CA TYR A 388 15.60 -24.07 30.62
C TYR A 388 16.23 -24.92 29.53
N ALA A 389 17.55 -25.09 29.63
CA ALA A 389 18.34 -25.89 28.73
C ALA A 389 18.95 -27.09 29.46
N SER A 390 19.06 -28.22 28.76
CA SER A 390 19.81 -29.37 29.21
C SER A 390 21.32 -29.09 29.24
N PRO A 391 22.13 -29.93 29.91
CA PRO A 391 23.59 -29.78 29.92
C PRO A 391 24.25 -29.83 28.53
N ASP A 392 23.65 -30.53 27.57
CA ASP A 392 24.07 -30.60 26.16
C ASP A 392 23.55 -29.43 25.31
N GLY A 393 22.82 -28.48 25.91
CA GLY A 393 22.44 -27.20 25.30
C GLY A 393 21.11 -27.20 24.56
N VAL A 394 20.34 -28.29 24.61
CA VAL A 394 18.98 -28.36 24.05
C VAL A 394 18.05 -27.53 24.92
N ILE A 395 17.34 -26.58 24.32
CA ILE A 395 16.37 -25.75 25.04
C ILE A 395 15.04 -26.51 25.09
N HIS A 396 14.73 -27.10 26.24
CA HIS A 396 13.47 -27.81 26.46
C HIS A 396 12.29 -26.86 26.65
N HIS A 397 12.53 -25.69 27.25
CA HIS A 397 11.51 -24.68 27.44
C HIS A 397 12.14 -23.28 27.52
N ALA A 398 11.56 -22.32 26.82
CA ALA A 398 11.88 -20.91 26.95
C ALA A 398 10.62 -20.06 26.76
N GLN A 399 10.63 -18.90 27.41
CA GLN A 399 9.60 -17.89 27.28
C GLN A 399 10.24 -16.57 26.85
N VAL A 400 9.66 -15.96 25.81
CA VAL A 400 10.05 -14.65 25.32
C VAL A 400 8.84 -13.73 25.39
N ARG A 401 8.94 -12.66 26.15
CA ARG A 401 7.94 -11.60 26.22
C ARG A 401 8.14 -10.62 25.06
N ILE A 402 7.05 -10.26 24.40
CA ILE A 402 6.99 -9.12 23.49
C ILE A 402 5.82 -8.29 23.99
N GLY A 403 6.04 -7.04 24.42
CA GLY A 403 5.01 -6.18 25.00
C GLY A 403 4.20 -6.88 26.12
N ASP A 404 2.90 -7.05 25.90
CA ASP A 404 1.94 -7.67 26.82
C ASP A 404 1.70 -9.18 26.57
N SER A 405 2.48 -9.78 25.67
CA SER A 405 2.33 -11.17 25.24
C SER A 405 3.57 -11.99 25.55
N VAL A 406 3.37 -13.29 25.77
CA VAL A 406 4.45 -14.26 25.97
C VAL A 406 4.34 -15.33 24.89
N ILE A 407 5.48 -15.64 24.29
CA ILE A 407 5.65 -16.77 23.37
C ILE A 407 6.45 -17.84 24.11
N GLU A 408 5.90 -19.05 24.17
CA GLU A 408 6.59 -20.23 24.70
C GLU A 408 7.27 -20.99 23.56
N MET A 409 8.36 -21.69 23.84
CA MET A 409 8.98 -22.58 22.88
C MET A 409 9.81 -23.67 23.53
N GLY A 410 9.89 -24.81 22.86
CA GLY A 410 10.84 -25.88 23.16
C GLY A 410 11.33 -26.48 21.85
N GLU A 411 12.62 -26.81 21.77
CA GLU A 411 13.21 -27.33 20.54
C GLU A 411 12.49 -28.61 20.08
N ALA A 412 12.31 -28.73 18.76
CA ALA A 412 11.66 -29.86 18.15
C ALA A 412 12.43 -31.17 18.43
N GLN A 413 11.75 -32.17 18.98
CA GLN A 413 12.29 -33.47 19.32
C GLN A 413 11.20 -34.55 19.41
N GLY A 414 11.53 -35.78 19.02
CA GLY A 414 10.63 -36.94 19.16
C GLY A 414 9.25 -36.68 18.52
N PRO A 415 8.13 -36.74 19.28
CA PRO A 415 6.79 -36.46 18.74
C PRO A 415 6.54 -34.97 18.43
N TYR A 416 7.37 -34.07 18.94
CA TYR A 416 7.28 -32.62 18.74
C TYR A 416 8.13 -32.22 17.53
N GLN A 417 7.55 -32.33 16.34
CA GLN A 417 8.26 -32.02 15.10
C GLN A 417 8.26 -30.52 14.81
N PRO A 418 9.22 -30.01 14.00
CA PRO A 418 9.25 -28.61 13.61
C PRO A 418 7.96 -28.17 12.93
N MET A 419 7.50 -26.97 13.23
CA MET A 419 6.30 -26.39 12.62
C MET A 419 6.49 -24.91 12.30
N GLU A 420 6.19 -24.52 11.06
CA GLU A 420 6.16 -23.13 10.64
C GLU A 420 4.90 -22.46 11.18
N PHE A 421 5.05 -21.33 11.85
CA PHE A 421 3.92 -20.58 12.39
C PHE A 421 3.63 -19.29 11.62
N MET A 422 2.44 -18.74 11.88
CA MET A 422 2.07 -17.40 11.46
C MET A 422 1.59 -16.61 12.67
N LEU A 423 2.31 -15.54 13.02
CA LEU A 423 1.94 -14.62 14.09
C LEU A 423 1.66 -13.24 13.53
N TYR A 424 0.59 -12.62 14.00
CA TYR A 424 0.25 -11.23 13.73
C TYR A 424 0.76 -10.38 14.90
N LEU A 425 1.69 -9.46 14.63
CA LEU A 425 2.33 -8.61 15.60
C LEU A 425 1.86 -7.17 15.44
N TYR A 426 1.03 -6.70 16.37
CA TYR A 426 0.69 -5.28 16.44
C TYR A 426 1.87 -4.51 17.00
N VAL A 427 2.28 -3.41 16.38
CA VAL A 427 3.42 -2.60 16.80
C VAL A 427 3.11 -1.12 16.58
N PRO A 428 3.73 -0.21 17.33
CA PRO A 428 3.50 1.23 17.17
C PRO A 428 3.83 1.75 15.77
N ASP A 429 4.81 1.12 15.09
CA ASP A 429 5.25 1.48 13.75
C ASP A 429 5.61 0.22 12.95
N ALA A 430 4.74 -0.17 12.03
CA ALA A 430 4.90 -1.35 11.19
C ALA A 430 6.09 -1.23 10.24
N ASP A 431 6.33 -0.08 9.63
CA ASP A 431 7.41 0.15 8.67
C ASP A 431 8.77 0.08 9.35
N ALA A 432 8.92 0.75 10.50
CA ALA A 432 10.16 0.71 11.28
C ALA A 432 10.45 -0.72 11.76
N THR A 433 9.42 -1.44 12.24
CA THR A 433 9.58 -2.82 12.72
C THR A 433 9.87 -3.79 11.58
N TYR A 434 9.22 -3.63 10.43
CA TYR A 434 9.52 -4.38 9.20
C TYR A 434 10.99 -4.22 8.80
N ASN A 435 11.51 -2.98 8.76
CA ASN A 435 12.91 -2.71 8.43
C ASN A 435 13.90 -3.31 9.44
N ARG A 436 13.56 -3.27 10.74
CA ARG A 436 14.36 -3.96 11.78
C ARG A 436 14.37 -5.47 11.57
N ALA A 437 13.23 -6.07 11.23
CA ALA A 437 13.15 -7.50 10.96
C ALA A 437 14.02 -7.92 9.75
N LEU A 438 14.02 -7.13 8.67
CA LEU A 438 14.92 -7.36 7.54
C LEU A 438 16.40 -7.27 7.94
N THR A 439 16.76 -6.25 8.74
CA THR A 439 18.12 -6.10 9.27
C THR A 439 18.52 -7.25 10.19
N ALA A 440 17.55 -7.84 10.91
CA ALA A 440 17.76 -8.99 11.79
C ALA A 440 17.88 -10.33 11.03
N GLY A 441 17.72 -10.33 9.69
CA GLY A 441 17.91 -11.48 8.81
C GLY A 441 16.62 -12.07 8.23
N ALA A 442 15.47 -11.41 8.39
CA ALA A 442 14.22 -11.85 7.75
C ALA A 442 14.20 -11.52 6.26
N THR A 443 13.39 -12.26 5.52
CA THR A 443 13.09 -12.01 4.10
C THR A 443 11.71 -11.38 3.96
N SER A 444 11.55 -10.43 3.04
CA SER A 444 10.24 -9.82 2.78
C SER A 444 9.33 -10.79 2.04
N ILE A 445 8.08 -10.93 2.51
CA ILE A 445 6.98 -11.55 1.75
C ILE A 445 6.11 -10.45 1.14
N SER A 446 5.77 -9.41 1.91
CA SER A 446 5.04 -8.24 1.43
C SER A 446 5.53 -6.98 2.14
N ALA A 447 5.67 -5.90 1.37
CA ALA A 447 6.06 -4.59 1.89
C ALA A 447 4.90 -3.91 2.64
N PRO A 448 5.19 -2.96 3.56
CA PRO A 448 4.18 -2.21 4.30
C PRO A 448 3.15 -1.52 3.41
N ALA A 449 1.86 -1.83 3.63
CA ALA A 449 0.73 -1.24 2.93
C ALA A 449 -0.46 -1.02 3.85
N ASP A 450 -1.24 0.03 3.58
CA ASP A 450 -2.51 0.29 4.27
C ASP A 450 -3.55 -0.69 3.73
N GLN A 451 -4.24 -1.38 4.63
CA GLN A 451 -5.19 -2.43 4.31
C GLN A 451 -6.62 -1.92 4.39
N PRO A 452 -7.54 -2.49 3.60
CA PRO A 452 -8.94 -2.07 3.62
C PRO A 452 -9.58 -2.24 5.00
N TYR A 453 -9.11 -3.20 5.79
CA TYR A 453 -9.60 -3.52 7.13
C TYR A 453 -8.96 -2.70 8.28
N GLY A 454 -8.28 -1.60 7.97
CA GLY A 454 -7.88 -0.62 8.99
C GLY A 454 -6.50 -0.80 9.61
N ASP A 455 -5.75 -1.82 9.20
CA ASP A 455 -4.35 -1.99 9.59
C ASP A 455 -3.41 -1.51 8.48
N ARG A 456 -2.25 -0.97 8.87
CA ARG A 456 -1.07 -0.89 8.00
C ARG A 456 -0.18 -2.07 8.33
N ASN A 457 0.06 -2.98 7.39
CA ASN A 457 0.86 -4.17 7.68
C ASN A 457 1.82 -4.58 6.55
N ALA A 458 2.78 -5.39 6.95
CA ALA A 458 3.79 -6.02 6.11
C ALA A 458 3.98 -7.47 6.58
N THR A 459 4.48 -8.35 5.72
CA THR A 459 4.79 -9.72 6.12
C THR A 459 6.26 -10.02 5.87
N VAL A 460 6.94 -10.57 6.87
CA VAL A 460 8.31 -11.08 6.75
C VAL A 460 8.37 -12.56 7.11
N LYS A 461 9.35 -13.26 6.55
CA LYS A 461 9.67 -14.65 6.86
C LYS A 461 11.03 -14.74 7.52
N ASP A 462 11.11 -15.35 8.69
CA ASP A 462 12.39 -15.57 9.37
C ASP A 462 13.19 -16.73 8.74
N ALA A 463 14.39 -16.98 9.28
CA ALA A 463 15.28 -18.03 8.78
C ALA A 463 14.76 -19.46 8.98
N PHE A 464 13.71 -19.65 9.78
CA PHE A 464 13.09 -20.93 10.09
C PHE A 464 11.79 -21.16 9.31
N GLY A 465 11.42 -20.25 8.42
CA GLY A 465 10.20 -20.34 7.61
C GLY A 465 8.97 -19.70 8.26
N ASN A 466 9.08 -19.21 9.50
CA ASN A 466 7.93 -18.64 10.19
C ASN A 466 7.56 -17.28 9.60
N GLN A 467 6.26 -17.01 9.54
CA GLN A 467 5.71 -15.78 9.01
C GLN A 467 5.28 -14.84 10.13
N TRP A 468 5.74 -13.60 10.03
CA TRP A 468 5.44 -12.54 10.97
C TRP A 468 4.71 -11.43 10.20
N VAL A 469 3.42 -11.26 10.46
CA VAL A 469 2.67 -10.11 9.94
C VAL A 469 2.86 -8.96 10.91
N VAL A 470 3.64 -7.97 10.52
CA VAL A 470 3.94 -6.79 11.33
C VAL A 470 2.92 -5.72 10.98
N ALA A 471 2.14 -5.27 11.96
CA ALA A 471 0.98 -4.42 11.73
C ALA A 471 0.90 -3.25 12.71
N THR A 472 0.37 -2.14 12.26
CA THR A 472 -0.08 -1.03 13.11
C THR A 472 -1.55 -0.82 12.79
N HIS A 473 -2.41 -0.90 13.80
CA HIS A 473 -3.80 -0.53 13.61
C HIS A 473 -3.90 0.99 13.45
N ILE A 474 -4.47 1.45 12.33
CA ILE A 474 -4.49 2.87 11.95
C ILE A 474 -5.90 3.48 11.88
N ARG A 475 -6.96 2.67 11.88
CA ARG A 475 -8.35 3.13 11.97
C ARG A 475 -9.32 1.98 12.29
N ASP A 476 -10.32 2.28 13.10
CA ASP A 476 -11.52 1.44 13.22
C ASP A 476 -12.36 1.52 11.94
N LEU A 477 -13.17 0.49 11.65
CA LEU A 477 -14.03 0.40 10.48
C LEU A 477 -15.48 0.76 10.78
#